data_AF-A0A7X6UYH2-F1
#
_entry.id   AF-A0A7X6UYH2-F1
#
_cell.length_a   1.000
_cell.length_b   1.000
_cell.length_c   1.000
_cell.angle_alpha   90.00
_cell.angle_beta   90.00
_cell.angle_gamma   90.00
#
_symmetry.space_group_name_H-M   'P 1'
#
loop_
_entity.id
_entity.type
_entity.pdbx_description
1 polymer ?
#
loop_
_entity_poly.entity_id
_entity_poly.type
_entity_poly.pdbx_seq_one_letter_code
_entity_poly.pdbx_strand_id
1 'polypeptide(L)'
;MTSEPTTPLALQIAKNRVFNCKMRSKYYEKSFYNFRKVQAYLDENQENFKLDHHDFLEVFEVFAKDLASCLEYAKSAIFLHKKAKLPSFSREKKYGLITEEIILMHFLQKLHDLTQYIIGFVKANFSLAELSNETTIIQSTSQAHKGFAKQLYKSLQEISTSDQLELIKHIETIGNRYTVANKLFSFLQDLQRF
;
A
#
# COMPACT_ATOMS: atom_id res chain seq x y z
N MET A 1 -11.72 -38.33 -13.44
CA MET A 1 -10.53 -38.90 -12.79
C MET A 1 -9.48 -37.80 -12.74
N THR A 2 -9.06 -37.42 -11.53
CA THR A 2 -8.14 -36.31 -11.26
C THR A 2 -6.70 -36.72 -11.57
N SER A 3 -6.03 -36.05 -12.50
CA SER A 3 -4.58 -36.25 -12.70
C SER A 3 -3.82 -35.46 -11.63
N GLU A 4 -3.59 -36.07 -10.47
CA GLU A 4 -2.66 -35.55 -9.47
C GLU A 4 -1.26 -35.36 -10.09
N PRO A 5 -0.49 -34.34 -9.68
CA PRO A 5 0.88 -34.18 -10.13
C PRO A 5 1.72 -35.39 -9.70
N THR A 6 2.02 -36.29 -10.64
CA THR A 6 2.69 -37.57 -10.37
C THR A 6 4.20 -37.48 -10.25
N THR A 7 4.82 -36.34 -10.60
CA THR A 7 6.26 -36.14 -10.48
C THR A 7 6.61 -35.33 -9.22
N PRO A 8 7.71 -35.67 -8.51
CA PRO A 8 8.12 -34.95 -7.30
C PRO A 8 8.26 -33.43 -7.48
N LEU A 9 8.75 -33.00 -8.66
CA LEU A 9 8.90 -31.59 -9.02
C LEU A 9 7.53 -30.89 -9.18
N ALA A 10 6.58 -31.51 -9.86
CA ALA A 10 5.23 -30.96 -10.02
C ALA A 10 4.50 -30.86 -8.67
N LEU A 11 4.73 -31.83 -7.77
CA LEU A 11 4.19 -31.81 -6.41
C LEU A 11 4.78 -30.67 -5.57
N GLN A 12 6.08 -30.43 -5.68
CA GLN A 12 6.76 -29.32 -5.00
C GLN A 12 6.28 -27.96 -5.52
N ILE A 13 6.13 -27.83 -6.84
CA ILE A 13 5.57 -26.63 -7.49
C ILE A 13 4.16 -26.34 -6.99
N ALA A 14 3.30 -27.35 -6.93
CA ALA A 14 1.93 -27.20 -6.43
C ALA A 14 1.90 -26.79 -4.95
N LYS A 15 2.72 -27.42 -4.10
CA LYS A 15 2.83 -27.07 -2.66
C LYS A 15 3.31 -25.63 -2.46
N ASN A 16 4.34 -25.20 -3.18
CA ASN A 16 4.87 -23.84 -3.10
C ASN A 16 3.83 -22.81 -3.54
N ARG A 17 3.07 -23.10 -4.60
CA ARG A 17 2.00 -22.22 -5.07
C ARG A 17 0.87 -22.10 -4.05
N VAL A 18 0.40 -23.21 -3.48
CA VAL A 18 -0.62 -23.18 -2.42
C VAL A 18 -0.15 -22.38 -1.22
N PHE A 19 1.11 -22.56 -0.80
CA PHE A 19 1.71 -21.76 0.26
C PHE A 19 1.68 -20.26 -0.07
N ASN A 20 2.15 -19.87 -1.25
CA ASN A 20 2.17 -18.47 -1.67
C ASN A 20 0.76 -17.87 -1.76
N CYS A 21 -0.24 -18.62 -2.25
CA CYS A 21 -1.63 -18.16 -2.24
C CYS A 21 -2.15 -17.92 -0.81
N LYS A 22 -1.87 -18.84 0.13
CA LYS A 22 -2.25 -18.68 1.55
C LYS A 22 -1.58 -17.47 2.19
N MET A 23 -0.28 -17.28 1.94
CA MET A 23 0.47 -16.15 2.49
C MET A 23 0.01 -14.82 1.89
N ARG A 24 -0.27 -14.77 0.58
CA ARG A 24 -0.91 -13.61 -0.07
C ARG A 24 -2.21 -13.24 0.65
N SER A 25 -3.08 -14.22 0.93
CA SER A 25 -4.34 -13.96 1.64
C SER A 25 -4.14 -13.40 3.04
N LYS A 26 -3.25 -14.02 3.81
CA LYS A 26 -2.91 -13.55 5.16
C LYS A 26 -2.41 -12.10 5.14
N TYR A 27 -1.52 -11.75 4.22
CA TYR A 27 -0.97 -10.40 4.14
C TYR A 27 -1.95 -9.39 3.55
N TYR A 28 -2.87 -9.82 2.68
CA TYR A 28 -3.98 -8.97 2.21
C TYR A 28 -4.89 -8.54 3.36
N GLU A 29 -5.29 -9.48 4.23
CA GLU A 29 -6.11 -9.17 5.40
C GLU A 29 -5.39 -8.23 6.37
N LYS A 30 -4.10 -8.48 6.63
CA LYS A 30 -3.26 -7.60 7.45
C LYS A 30 -3.13 -6.20 6.87
N SER A 31 -2.83 -6.10 5.57
CA SER A 31 -2.67 -4.80 4.91
C SER A 31 -3.98 -4.03 4.91
N PHE A 32 -5.12 -4.69 4.71
CA PHE A 32 -6.43 -4.06 4.79
C PHE A 32 -6.76 -3.60 6.22
N TYR A 33 -6.48 -4.43 7.23
CA TYR A 33 -6.66 -4.07 8.63
C TYR A 33 -5.79 -2.87 9.04
N ASN A 34 -4.51 -2.85 8.66
CA ASN A 34 -3.64 -1.72 8.95
C ASN A 34 -4.01 -0.47 8.15
N PHE A 35 -4.52 -0.62 6.92
CA PHE A 35 -5.08 0.51 6.19
C PHE A 35 -6.30 1.14 6.90
N ARG A 36 -7.16 0.33 7.54
CA ARG A 36 -8.29 0.85 8.34
C ARG A 36 -7.81 1.68 9.53
N LYS A 37 -6.65 1.37 10.10
CA LYS A 37 -6.02 2.21 11.15
C LYS A 37 -5.52 3.54 10.60
N VAL A 38 -4.95 3.55 9.39
CA VAL A 38 -4.58 4.81 8.70
C VAL A 38 -5.82 5.69 8.51
N GLN A 39 -6.94 5.11 8.08
CA GLN A 39 -8.19 5.85 7.93
C GLN A 39 -8.68 6.41 9.27
N ALA A 40 -8.73 5.58 10.32
CA ALA A 40 -9.13 6.02 11.66
C ALA A 40 -8.23 7.16 12.17
N TYR A 41 -6.92 7.06 11.97
CA TYR A 41 -5.99 8.12 12.34
C TYR A 41 -6.28 9.44 11.60
N LEU A 42 -6.64 9.39 10.31
CA LEU A 42 -7.02 10.60 9.58
C LEU A 42 -8.35 11.18 10.07
N ASP A 43 -9.34 10.33 10.35
CA ASP A 43 -10.65 10.74 10.84
C ASP A 43 -10.53 11.40 12.23
N GLU A 44 -9.70 10.86 13.11
CA GLU A 44 -9.42 11.41 14.46
C GLU A 44 -8.68 12.76 14.41
N ASN A 45 -7.83 12.96 13.40
CA ASN A 45 -6.99 14.15 13.26
C ASN A 45 -7.54 15.18 12.24
N GLN A 46 -8.73 14.93 11.68
CA GLN A 46 -9.37 15.79 10.69
C GLN A 46 -9.79 17.15 11.28
N GLU A 47 -10.26 17.18 12.53
CA GLU A 47 -10.77 18.41 13.17
C GLU A 47 -9.68 19.36 13.66
N ASN A 48 -8.48 18.85 13.97
CA ASN A 48 -7.39 19.64 14.58
C ASN A 48 -6.34 20.13 13.57
N PHE A 49 -6.48 19.82 12.27
CA PHE A 49 -5.62 20.30 11.17
C PHE A 49 -4.10 20.16 11.40
N LYS A 50 -3.66 19.28 12.30
CA LYS A 50 -2.25 19.01 12.58
C LYS A 50 -2.06 17.51 12.71
N LEU A 51 -1.87 16.85 11.57
CA LEU A 51 -1.37 15.49 11.54
C LEU A 51 0.08 15.50 12.07
N ASP A 52 0.36 14.70 13.08
CA ASP A 52 1.74 14.40 13.41
C ASP A 52 2.33 13.51 12.31
N HIS A 53 3.25 14.07 11.53
CA HIS A 53 3.85 13.39 10.39
C HIS A 53 4.63 12.14 10.82
N HIS A 54 5.18 12.10 12.02
CA HIS A 54 5.94 10.94 12.52
C HIS A 54 5.00 9.77 12.81
N ASP A 55 3.96 10.01 13.60
CA ASP A 55 2.97 8.98 13.95
C ASP A 55 2.20 8.50 12.73
N PHE A 56 1.84 9.42 11.81
CA PHE A 56 1.23 9.04 10.54
C PHE A 56 2.15 8.11 9.74
N LEU A 57 3.42 8.46 9.59
CA LEU A 57 4.39 7.65 8.84
C LEU A 57 4.56 6.27 9.46
N GLU A 58 4.62 6.15 10.79
CA GLU A 58 4.76 4.87 11.46
C GLU A 58 3.59 3.94 11.12
N VAL A 59 2.35 4.42 11.26
CA VAL A 59 1.15 3.62 10.95
C VAL A 59 1.09 3.29 9.45
N PHE A 60 1.46 4.24 8.59
CA PHE A 60 1.42 4.09 7.14
C PHE A 60 2.47 3.11 6.62
N GLU A 61 3.69 3.13 7.17
CA GLU A 61 4.78 2.23 6.80
C GLU A 61 4.48 0.77 7.20
N VAL A 62 3.78 0.55 8.32
CA VAL A 62 3.30 -0.80 8.70
C VAL A 62 2.32 -1.34 7.65
N PHE A 63 1.34 -0.52 7.23
CA PHE A 63 0.44 -0.86 6.13
C PHE A 63 1.22 -1.17 4.83
N ALA A 64 2.18 -0.31 4.48
CA ALA A 64 2.99 -0.46 3.26
C ALA A 64 3.78 -1.77 3.24
N LYS A 65 4.36 -2.16 4.38
CA LYS A 65 5.12 -3.41 4.54
C LYS A 65 4.25 -4.65 4.33
N ASP A 66 3.06 -4.69 4.91
CA ASP A 66 2.14 -5.81 4.73
C ASP A 66 1.63 -5.90 3.28
N LEU A 67 1.38 -4.75 2.63
CA LEU A 67 1.01 -4.69 1.21
C LEU A 67 2.15 -5.18 0.32
N ALA A 68 3.39 -4.78 0.60
CA ALA A 68 4.57 -5.26 -0.13
C ALA A 68 4.73 -6.79 0.00
N SER A 69 4.53 -7.32 1.22
CA SER A 69 4.54 -8.77 1.46
C SER A 69 3.43 -9.47 0.66
N CYS A 70 2.21 -8.92 0.67
CA CYS A 70 1.09 -9.45 -0.13
C CYS A 70 1.44 -9.53 -1.63
N LEU A 71 2.02 -8.46 -2.17
CA LEU A 71 2.45 -8.39 -3.56
C LEU A 71 3.57 -9.40 -3.89
N GLU A 72 4.54 -9.57 -2.99
CA GLU A 72 5.62 -10.55 -3.16
C GLU A 72 5.07 -11.98 -3.25
N TYR A 73 4.16 -12.35 -2.35
CA TYR A 73 3.52 -13.66 -2.39
C TYR A 73 2.60 -13.82 -3.61
N ALA A 74 1.93 -12.76 -4.06
CA ALA A 74 1.15 -12.78 -5.30
C ALA A 74 2.04 -13.06 -6.53
N LYS A 75 3.17 -12.35 -6.66
CA LYS A 75 4.16 -12.60 -7.72
C LYS A 75 4.73 -14.03 -7.65
N SER A 76 5.05 -14.50 -6.45
CA SER A 76 5.62 -15.82 -6.23
C SER A 76 4.63 -16.95 -6.51
N ALA A 77 3.34 -16.74 -6.30
CA ALA A 77 2.29 -17.68 -6.69
C ALA A 77 2.17 -17.83 -8.21
N ILE A 78 2.44 -16.76 -8.98
CA ILE A 78 2.27 -16.71 -10.44
C ILE A 78 3.53 -17.19 -11.17
N PHE A 79 4.68 -16.59 -10.86
CA PHE A 79 5.88 -16.80 -11.66
C PHE A 79 6.71 -17.99 -11.22
N LEU A 80 6.61 -18.39 -9.93
CA LEU A 80 7.50 -19.35 -9.27
C LEU A 80 8.99 -19.05 -9.60
N HIS A 81 9.93 -19.85 -9.08
CA HIS A 81 11.34 -19.66 -9.42
C HIS A 81 11.60 -20.00 -10.91
N LYS A 82 11.61 -18.98 -11.78
CA LYS A 82 12.03 -18.95 -13.20
C LYS A 82 11.52 -20.11 -14.11
N LYS A 83 10.75 -19.73 -15.14
CA LYS A 83 10.46 -20.49 -16.39
C LYS A 83 9.55 -21.73 -16.32
N ALA A 84 8.91 -22.07 -15.20
CA ALA A 84 7.85 -23.08 -15.22
C ALA A 84 6.57 -22.48 -15.82
N LYS A 85 6.16 -22.91 -17.02
CA LYS A 85 4.83 -22.57 -17.56
C LYS A 85 3.78 -23.28 -16.71
N LEU A 86 3.13 -22.55 -15.79
CA LEU A 86 1.95 -23.07 -15.11
C LEU A 86 0.85 -23.31 -16.16
N PRO A 87 0.14 -24.46 -16.11
CA PRO A 87 -1.03 -24.65 -16.95
C PRO A 87 -2.11 -23.64 -16.55
N SER A 88 -2.98 -23.24 -17.47
CA SER A 88 -4.20 -22.49 -17.12
C SER A 88 -5.05 -23.31 -16.15
N PHE A 89 -5.72 -22.62 -15.23
CA PHE A 89 -6.65 -23.24 -14.31
C PHE A 89 -7.78 -23.96 -15.07
N SER A 90 -8.09 -25.18 -14.64
CA SER A 90 -9.26 -25.93 -15.06
C SER A 90 -9.76 -26.77 -13.88
N ARG A 91 -10.98 -27.32 -13.98
CA ARG A 91 -11.52 -28.23 -12.95
C ARG A 91 -10.60 -29.44 -12.69
N GLU A 92 -9.83 -29.85 -13.70
CA GLU A 92 -8.86 -30.94 -13.64
C GLU A 92 -7.47 -30.48 -13.17
N LYS A 93 -7.12 -29.21 -13.37
CA LYS A 93 -5.83 -28.60 -13.00
C LYS A 93 -6.07 -27.44 -12.03
N LYS A 94 -6.55 -27.77 -10.83
CA LYS A 94 -6.88 -26.79 -9.77
C LYS A 94 -5.68 -25.95 -9.28
N TYR A 95 -4.46 -26.41 -9.56
CA TYR A 95 -3.21 -25.70 -9.28
C TYR A 95 -2.78 -24.75 -10.42
N GLY A 96 -3.52 -24.71 -11.53
CA GLY A 96 -3.22 -23.86 -12.67
C GLY A 96 -3.39 -22.37 -12.37
N LEU A 97 -2.83 -21.53 -13.24
CA LEU A 97 -2.91 -20.07 -13.14
C LEU A 97 -4.30 -19.58 -13.50
N ILE A 98 -4.86 -18.73 -12.65
CA ILE A 98 -6.15 -18.07 -12.87
C ILE A 98 -5.86 -16.66 -13.38
N THR A 99 -6.53 -16.22 -14.46
CA THR A 99 -6.31 -14.88 -15.05
C THR A 99 -6.51 -13.77 -14.02
N GLU A 100 -7.48 -13.94 -13.14
CA GLU A 100 -7.84 -13.04 -12.06
C GLU A 100 -6.70 -12.87 -11.03
N GLU A 101 -5.80 -13.85 -10.89
CA GLU A 101 -4.61 -13.68 -10.04
C GLU A 101 -3.57 -12.76 -10.68
N ILE A 102 -3.41 -12.84 -12.01
CA ILE A 102 -2.53 -11.93 -12.74
C ILE A 102 -3.07 -10.50 -12.61
N ILE A 103 -4.38 -10.33 -12.78
CA ILE A 103 -5.06 -9.04 -12.58
C ILE A 103 -4.83 -8.54 -11.14
N LEU A 104 -5.03 -9.40 -10.13
CA LEU A 104 -4.80 -9.04 -8.73
C LEU A 104 -3.34 -8.61 -8.50
N MET A 105 -2.36 -9.32 -9.04
CA MET A 105 -0.95 -8.97 -8.88
C MET A 105 -0.65 -7.60 -9.49
N HIS A 106 -1.13 -7.30 -10.71
CA HIS A 106 -0.95 -5.97 -11.31
C HIS A 106 -1.67 -4.89 -10.51
N PHE A 107 -2.86 -5.19 -9.99
CA PHE A 107 -3.60 -4.29 -9.13
C PHE A 107 -2.81 -3.96 -7.84
N LEU A 108 -2.31 -5.00 -7.15
CA LEU A 108 -1.49 -4.86 -5.94
C LEU A 108 -0.20 -4.08 -6.22
N GLN A 109 0.42 -4.26 -7.40
CA GLN A 109 1.57 -3.46 -7.80
C GLN A 109 1.20 -1.97 -7.87
N LYS A 110 0.09 -1.62 -8.54
CA LYS A 110 -0.35 -0.23 -8.65
C LYS A 110 -0.78 0.37 -7.31
N LEU A 111 -1.33 -0.44 -6.41
CA LEU A 111 -1.63 -0.02 -5.04
C LEU A 111 -0.35 0.27 -4.27
N HIS A 112 0.63 -0.63 -4.35
CA HIS A 112 1.93 -0.48 -3.71
C HIS A 112 2.70 0.75 -4.22
N ASP A 113 2.71 0.97 -5.54
CA ASP A 113 3.38 2.15 -6.14
C ASP A 113 2.80 3.46 -5.58
N LEU A 114 1.47 3.55 -5.44
CA LEU A 114 0.81 4.71 -4.84
C LEU A 114 1.16 4.85 -3.35
N THR A 115 1.22 3.75 -2.60
CA THR A 115 1.65 3.78 -1.20
C THR A 115 3.09 4.32 -1.06
N GLN A 116 4.02 3.89 -1.91
CA GLN A 116 5.40 4.41 -1.88
C GLN A 116 5.48 5.90 -2.24
N TYR A 117 4.66 6.34 -3.21
CA TYR A 117 4.54 7.76 -3.53
C TYR A 117 4.09 8.57 -2.31
N ILE A 118 3.07 8.12 -1.58
CA ILE A 118 2.55 8.81 -0.38
C ILE A 118 3.61 8.89 0.72
N ILE A 119 4.39 7.82 0.94
CA ILE A 119 5.50 7.86 1.90
C ILE A 119 6.49 8.98 1.54
N GLY A 120 6.87 9.07 0.26
CA GLY A 120 7.77 10.13 -0.22
C GLY A 120 7.16 11.52 -0.06
N PHE A 121 5.88 11.66 -0.40
CA PHE A 121 5.11 12.90 -0.26
C PHE A 121 5.09 13.39 1.20
N VAL A 122 4.75 12.52 2.16
CA VAL A 122 4.72 12.90 3.58
C VAL A 122 6.11 13.27 4.11
N LYS A 123 7.16 12.54 3.70
CA LYS A 123 8.54 12.87 4.08
C LYS A 123 8.97 14.24 3.56
N ALA A 124 8.59 14.60 2.34
CA ALA A 124 8.84 15.94 1.81
C ALA A 124 8.11 17.02 2.61
N ASN A 125 6.85 16.78 2.96
CA ASN A 125 6.06 17.72 3.76
C ASN A 125 6.63 17.93 5.17
N PHE A 126 7.19 16.87 5.78
CA PHE A 126 7.89 16.98 7.05
C PHE A 126 9.07 17.97 6.96
N SER A 127 9.90 17.88 5.92
CA SER A 127 11.00 18.83 5.72
C SER A 127 10.52 20.27 5.49
N LEU A 128 9.36 20.47 4.85
CA LEU A 128 8.74 21.80 4.72
C LEU A 128 8.21 22.34 6.07
N ALA A 129 7.73 21.46 6.94
CA ALA A 129 7.32 21.83 8.29
C ALA A 129 8.53 22.25 9.15
N GLU A 130 9.67 21.57 9.03
CA GLU A 130 10.94 21.98 9.66
C GLU A 130 11.37 23.38 9.20
N LEU A 131 11.32 23.65 7.89
CA LEU A 131 11.62 24.98 7.33
C LEU A 131 10.65 26.06 7.86
N SER A 132 9.38 25.72 8.09
CA SER A 132 8.40 26.63 8.70
C SER A 132 8.77 27.00 10.14
N ASN A 133 9.27 26.03 10.91
CA ASN A 133 9.76 26.25 12.27
C ASN A 133 10.99 27.16 12.29
N GLU A 134 11.97 26.90 11.42
CA GLU A 134 13.15 27.77 11.27
C GLU A 134 12.77 29.21 10.89
N THR A 135 11.82 29.36 9.96
CA THR A 135 11.32 30.68 9.55
C THR A 135 10.69 31.44 10.71
N THR A 136 9.98 30.73 11.61
CA THR A 136 9.38 31.31 12.81
C THR A 136 10.45 31.80 13.80
N ILE A 137 11.56 31.07 13.92
CA ILE A 137 12.72 31.48 14.73
C ILE A 137 13.36 32.75 14.14
N ILE A 138 13.57 32.82 12.83
CA ILE A 138 14.13 34.01 12.18
C ILE A 138 13.22 35.23 12.38
N GLN A 139 11.89 35.03 12.28
CA GLN A 139 10.91 36.09 12.51
C GLN A 139 10.97 36.66 13.95
N SER A 140 11.28 35.83 14.93
CA SER A 140 11.36 36.24 16.34
C SER A 140 12.72 36.80 16.75
N THR A 141 13.80 36.39 16.08
CA THR A 141 15.19 36.73 16.45
C THR A 141 15.83 37.81 15.59
N SER A 142 15.39 38.03 14.35
CA SER A 142 15.98 39.01 13.42
C SER A 142 15.02 40.11 13.03
N GLN A 143 15.33 41.34 13.45
CA GLN A 143 14.53 42.51 13.09
C GLN A 143 14.70 42.91 11.62
N ALA A 144 15.88 42.68 11.03
CA ALA A 144 16.17 42.99 9.63
C ALA A 144 15.43 42.08 8.63
N HIS A 145 15.22 40.81 8.99
CA HIS A 145 14.61 39.81 8.10
C HIS A 145 13.18 39.44 8.44
N LYS A 146 12.57 40.10 9.43
CA LYS A 146 11.22 39.82 9.93
C LYS A 146 10.14 39.85 8.84
N GLY A 147 10.22 40.80 7.90
CA GLY A 147 9.27 40.94 6.80
C GLY A 147 9.32 39.76 5.82
N PHE A 148 10.53 39.37 5.41
CA PHE A 148 10.77 38.21 4.55
C PHE A 148 10.32 36.91 5.23
N ALA A 149 10.73 36.69 6.47
CA ALA A 149 10.37 35.48 7.22
C ALA A 149 8.84 35.35 7.37
N LYS A 150 8.12 36.44 7.66
CA LYS A 150 6.66 36.43 7.74
C LYS A 150 6.00 36.04 6.42
N GLN A 151 6.50 36.52 5.28
CA GLN A 151 5.96 36.18 3.96
C GLN A 151 6.25 34.73 3.58
N LEU A 152 7.47 34.25 3.83
CA LEU A 152 7.85 32.87 3.60
C LEU A 152 7.02 31.92 4.46
N TYR A 153 6.87 32.20 5.76
CA TYR A 153 6.02 31.41 6.65
C TYR A 153 4.58 31.32 6.13
N LYS A 154 3.99 32.45 5.70
CA LYS A 154 2.64 32.45 5.11
C LYS A 154 2.56 31.53 3.89
N SER A 155 3.54 31.60 2.99
CA SER A 155 3.57 30.76 1.79
C SER A 155 3.71 29.27 2.13
N LEU A 156 4.53 28.93 3.12
CA LEU A 156 4.69 27.56 3.60
C LEU A 156 3.42 27.02 4.25
N GLN A 157 2.66 27.84 4.97
CA GLN A 157 1.36 27.44 5.53
C GLN A 157 0.31 27.17 4.43
N GLU A 158 0.30 27.97 3.36
CA GLU A 158 -0.57 27.75 2.20
C GLU A 158 -0.24 26.42 1.50
N ILE A 159 1.05 26.13 1.31
CA ILE A 159 1.53 24.85 0.76
C ILE A 159 1.11 23.68 1.67
N SER A 160 1.41 23.76 2.97
CA SER A 160 1.07 22.71 3.93
C SER A 160 -0.42 22.37 3.95
N THR A 161 -1.28 23.39 3.82
CA THR A 161 -2.73 23.18 3.76
C THR A 161 -3.15 22.45 2.49
N SER A 162 -2.60 22.86 1.34
CA SER A 162 -2.85 22.21 0.05
C SER A 162 -2.40 20.74 0.08
N ASP A 163 -1.20 20.49 0.59
CA ASP A 163 -0.61 19.16 0.62
C ASP A 163 -1.39 18.20 1.54
N GLN A 164 -1.94 18.70 2.64
CA GLN A 164 -2.79 17.91 3.53
C GLN A 164 -4.09 17.46 2.82
N LEU A 165 -4.72 18.34 2.04
CA LEU A 165 -5.90 17.99 1.25
C LEU A 165 -5.58 16.97 0.16
N GLU A 166 -4.40 17.07 -0.45
CA GLU A 166 -3.91 16.10 -1.43
C GLU A 166 -3.64 14.74 -0.78
N LEU A 167 -3.02 14.71 0.41
CA LEU A 167 -2.82 13.48 1.19
C LEU A 167 -4.15 12.76 1.44
N ILE A 168 -5.17 13.48 1.92
CA ILE A 168 -6.50 12.89 2.19
C ILE A 168 -7.06 12.24 0.92
N LYS A 169 -7.03 12.93 -0.22
CA LYS A 169 -7.49 12.39 -1.50
C LYS A 169 -6.74 11.13 -1.94
N HIS A 170 -5.43 11.08 -1.70
CA HIS A 170 -4.63 9.89 -1.99
C HIS A 170 -5.03 8.70 -1.11
N ILE A 171 -5.34 8.95 0.16
CA ILE A 171 -5.76 7.90 1.08
C ILE A 171 -7.18 7.41 0.75
N GLU A 172 -8.11 8.30 0.41
CA GLU A 172 -9.43 7.94 -0.14
C GLU A 172 -9.28 7.10 -1.41
N THR A 173 -8.34 7.45 -2.29
CA THR A 173 -8.02 6.69 -3.49
C THR A 173 -7.56 5.26 -3.16
N ILE A 174 -6.73 5.08 -2.13
CA ILE A 174 -6.36 3.74 -1.62
C ILE A 174 -7.60 2.99 -1.13
N GLY A 175 -8.49 3.64 -0.38
CA GLY A 175 -9.73 3.04 0.10
C GLY A 175 -10.63 2.55 -1.04
N ASN A 176 -10.85 3.39 -2.05
CA ASN A 176 -11.59 3.04 -3.25
C ASN A 176 -10.97 1.84 -3.98
N ARG A 177 -9.64 1.79 -4.06
CA ARG A 177 -8.91 0.66 -4.63
C ARG A 177 -9.10 -0.61 -3.80
N TYR A 178 -9.10 -0.53 -2.47
CA TYR A 178 -9.40 -1.68 -1.62
C TYR A 178 -10.82 -2.21 -1.81
N THR A 179 -11.82 -1.36 -2.08
CA THR A 179 -13.18 -1.84 -2.41
C THR A 179 -13.18 -2.70 -3.68
N VAL A 180 -12.39 -2.33 -4.70
CA VAL A 180 -12.22 -3.14 -5.92
C VAL A 180 -11.44 -4.41 -5.62
N ALA A 181 -10.33 -4.30 -4.87
CA ALA A 181 -9.50 -5.43 -4.49
C ALA A 181 -10.30 -6.48 -3.70
N ASN A 182 -11.17 -6.05 -2.77
CA ASN A 182 -12.02 -6.93 -1.97
C ASN A 182 -12.92 -7.80 -2.87
N LYS A 183 -13.54 -7.22 -3.91
CA LYS A 183 -14.35 -7.98 -4.86
C LYS A 183 -13.54 -9.03 -5.59
N LEU A 184 -12.36 -8.64 -6.09
CA LEU A 184 -11.45 -9.54 -6.80
C LEU A 184 -10.93 -10.65 -5.87
N PHE A 185 -10.67 -10.31 -4.62
CA PHE A 185 -10.15 -11.22 -3.61
C PHE A 185 -11.19 -12.26 -3.19
N SER A 186 -12.44 -11.85 -2.96
CA SER A 186 -13.54 -12.77 -2.68
C SER A 186 -13.77 -13.75 -3.83
N PHE A 187 -13.76 -13.26 -5.08
CA PHE A 187 -13.88 -14.11 -6.26
C PHE A 187 -12.75 -15.15 -6.34
N LEU A 188 -11.51 -14.72 -6.07
CA LEU A 188 -10.36 -15.63 -6.04
C LEU A 188 -10.46 -16.66 -4.92
N GLN A 189 -10.91 -16.28 -3.72
CA GLN A 189 -11.13 -17.23 -2.61
C GLN A 189 -12.16 -18.30 -2.98
N ASP A 190 -13.23 -17.94 -3.68
CA ASP A 190 -14.24 -18.91 -4.13
C ASP A 190 -13.70 -19.88 -5.17
N LEU A 191 -12.88 -19.40 -6.11
CA LEU A 191 -12.21 -20.25 -7.09
C LEU A 191 -11.11 -21.13 -6.48
N GLN A 192 -10.46 -20.64 -5.42
CA GLN A 192 -9.32 -21.26 -4.76
C GLN A 192 -9.67 -21.95 -3.45
N ARG A 193 -10.90 -22.49 -3.33
CA ARG A 193 -11.27 -23.42 -2.25
C ARG A 193 -10.45 -24.71 -2.39
N PHE A 194 -9.22 -24.66 -1.89
CA PHE A 194 -8.30 -25.79 -1.71
C PHE A 194 -8.71 -26.60 -0.49
#